data_AF-A0A0C3IG45-F1
#
_entry.id   AF-A0A0C3IG45-F1
#
_cell.length_a   1.000
_cell.length_b   1.000
_cell.length_c   1.000
_cell.angle_alpha   90.00
_cell.angle_beta   90.00
_cell.angle_gamma   90.00
#
_symmetry.space_group_name_H-M   'P 1'
#
loop_
_entity.id
_entity.type
_entity.pdbx_description
1 polymer ?
#
loop_
_entity_poly.entity_id
_entity_poly.type
_entity_poly.pdbx_seq_one_letter_code
_entity_poly.pdbx_strand_id
1 'polypeptide(L)'
;MGIEPTTSKVEAAEEVAKSWFQVFQDVKVNLAKVHSRQKQQADRRCSSAPSYSIGSQSCKLSKKWIGPYEVLEVLPNTLKLKL
;
A
#
# COMPACT_ATOMS: atom_id res chain seq x y z
N MET A 1 -44.14 -22.16 37.28
CA MET A 1 -43.96 -21.06 36.31
C MET A 1 -43.04 -21.56 35.22
N GLY A 2 -43.59 -21.90 34.05
CA GLY A 2 -42.81 -22.35 32.90
C GLY A 2 -42.55 -21.17 31.98
N ILE A 3 -41.27 -20.82 31.80
CA ILE A 3 -40.86 -19.93 30.72
C ILE A 3 -41.12 -20.66 29.40
N GLU A 4 -41.95 -20.07 28.54
CA GLU A 4 -42.25 -20.68 27.24
C GLU A 4 -40.95 -20.85 26.42
N PRO A 5 -40.70 -22.03 25.81
CA PRO A 5 -39.48 -22.30 25.04
C PRO A 5 -39.32 -21.41 23.79
N THR A 6 -40.41 -20.80 23.34
CA THR A 6 -40.50 -19.96 22.13
C THR A 6 -39.80 -18.62 22.29
N THR A 7 -39.91 -17.97 23.45
CA THR A 7 -39.21 -16.70 23.74
C THR A 7 -37.69 -16.88 23.79
N SER A 8 -37.22 -17.97 24.39
CA SER A 8 -35.77 -18.27 24.49
C SER A 8 -35.10 -18.48 23.12
N LYS A 9 -35.80 -19.10 22.16
CA LYS A 9 -35.26 -19.30 20.79
C LYS A 9 -35.19 -18.01 19.99
N VAL A 10 -36.17 -17.11 20.16
CA VAL A 10 -36.20 -15.80 19.49
C VAL A 10 -35.06 -14.93 20.02
N GLU A 11 -34.87 -14.90 21.33
CA GLU A 11 -33.80 -14.15 21.98
C GLU A 11 -32.41 -14.64 21.54
N ALA A 12 -32.21 -15.97 21.47
CA ALA A 12 -30.97 -16.55 20.95
C ALA A 12 -30.72 -16.20 19.47
N ALA A 13 -31.76 -16.20 18.63
CA ALA A 13 -31.65 -15.82 17.23
C ALA A 13 -31.32 -14.32 17.07
N GLU A 14 -31.85 -13.47 17.94
CA GLU A 14 -31.57 -12.03 17.95
C GLU A 14 -30.10 -11.75 18.32
N GLU A 15 -29.57 -12.44 19.33
CA GLU A 15 -28.16 -12.33 19.72
C GLU A 15 -27.21 -12.80 18.61
N VAL A 16 -27.56 -13.90 17.91
CA VAL A 16 -26.81 -14.36 16.73
C VAL A 16 -26.86 -13.31 15.61
N ALA A 17 -28.03 -12.69 15.37
CA ALA A 17 -28.16 -11.64 14.37
C ALA A 17 -27.32 -10.40 14.70
N LYS A 18 -27.30 -9.97 15.97
CA LYS A 18 -26.44 -8.87 16.46
C LYS A 18 -24.96 -9.19 16.26
N SER A 19 -24.53 -10.39 16.62
CA SER A 19 -23.15 -10.85 16.42
C SER A 19 -22.75 -10.83 14.95
N TRP A 20 -23.60 -11.35 14.06
CA TRP A 20 -23.34 -11.34 12.62
C TRP A 20 -23.30 -9.94 12.04
N PHE A 21 -24.18 -9.05 12.49
CA PHE A 21 -24.17 -7.66 12.07
C PHE A 21 -22.85 -6.97 12.44
N GLN A 22 -22.36 -7.20 13.67
CA GLN A 22 -21.08 -6.66 14.12
C GLN A 22 -19.92 -7.16 13.25
N VAL A 23 -19.86 -8.47 12.98
CA VAL A 23 -18.83 -9.06 12.11
C VAL A 23 -18.86 -8.42 10.72
N PHE A 24 -20.05 -8.20 10.15
CA PHE A 24 -20.19 -7.58 8.84
C PHE A 24 -19.65 -6.14 8.81
N GLN A 25 -19.93 -5.34 9.85
CA GLN A 25 -19.38 -3.99 9.96
C GLN A 25 -17.86 -3.99 10.10
N ASP A 26 -17.32 -4.88 10.92
CA ASP A 26 -15.87 -4.99 11.13
C ASP A 26 -15.15 -5.37 9.83
N VAL A 27 -15.71 -6.30 9.06
CA VAL A 27 -15.19 -6.67 7.74
C VAL A 27 -15.18 -5.47 6.79
N LYS A 28 -16.28 -4.69 6.73
CA LYS A 28 -16.34 -3.48 5.89
C LYS A 28 -15.28 -2.45 6.28
N VAL A 29 -15.13 -2.19 7.58
CA VAL A 29 -14.14 -1.25 8.11
C VAL A 29 -12.71 -1.72 7.79
N ASN A 30 -12.43 -3.01 7.98
CA ASN A 30 -11.11 -3.58 7.71
C ASN A 30 -10.79 -3.57 6.20
N LEU A 31 -11.77 -3.86 5.35
CA LEU A 31 -11.61 -3.80 3.90
C LEU A 31 -11.24 -2.38 3.45
N ALA A 32 -11.94 -1.36 3.98
CA ALA A 32 -11.62 0.04 3.69
C ALA A 32 -10.21 0.43 4.15
N LYS A 33 -9.77 -0.05 5.32
CA LYS A 33 -8.41 0.16 5.84
C LYS A 33 -7.35 -0.53 4.99
N VAL A 34 -7.61 -1.75 4.52
CA VAL A 34 -6.68 -2.48 3.64
C VAL A 34 -6.54 -1.76 2.30
N HIS A 35 -7.66 -1.33 1.71
CA HIS A 35 -7.65 -0.58 0.45
C HIS A 35 -6.85 0.73 0.57
N SER A 36 -7.04 1.51 1.65
CA SER A 36 -6.29 2.74 1.86
C SER A 36 -4.79 2.49 2.06
N ARG A 37 -4.43 1.45 2.82
CA ARG A 37 -3.03 1.03 2.98
C ARG A 37 -2.41 0.57 1.67
N GLN A 38 -3.14 -0.18 0.85
CA GLN A 38 -2.67 -0.65 -0.45
C GLN A 38 -2.37 0.54 -1.37
N LYS A 39 -3.26 1.54 -1.43
CA LYS A 39 -3.02 2.77 -2.19
C LYS A 39 -1.78 3.51 -1.68
N GLN A 40 -1.65 3.72 -0.37
CA GLN A 40 -0.46 4.36 0.21
C GLN A 40 0.83 3.58 -0.07
N GLN A 41 0.78 2.24 -0.09
CA GLN A 41 1.93 1.42 -0.44
C GLN A 41 2.26 1.53 -1.93
N ALA A 42 1.27 1.54 -2.82
CA ALA A 42 1.50 1.76 -4.24
C ALA A 42 2.15 3.13 -4.49
N ASP A 43 1.64 4.18 -3.85
CA ASP A 43 2.19 5.54 -3.95
C ASP A 43 3.62 5.61 -3.40
N ARG A 44 3.93 4.94 -2.28
CA ARG A 44 5.29 4.85 -1.74
C ARG A 44 6.25 4.03 -2.61
N ARG A 45 5.73 2.98 -3.25
CA ARG A 45 6.52 2.09 -4.13
C ARG A 45 6.75 2.69 -5.52
N CYS A 46 6.00 3.73 -5.89
CA CYS A 46 6.39 4.68 -6.92
C CYS A 46 7.63 5.45 -6.44
N SER A 47 8.76 4.76 -6.37
CA SER A 47 10.06 5.41 -6.32
C SER A 47 10.17 6.22 -7.60
N SER A 48 10.35 7.54 -7.49
CA SER A 48 10.67 8.33 -8.65
C SER A 48 11.91 7.72 -9.30
N ALA A 49 11.79 7.33 -10.56
CA ALA A 49 12.96 6.89 -11.33
C ALA A 49 14.04 7.97 -11.16
N PRO A 50 15.32 7.60 -10.95
CA PRO A 50 16.37 8.59 -10.81
C PRO A 50 16.33 9.52 -12.01
N SER A 51 16.03 10.80 -11.78
CA SER A 51 16.11 11.81 -12.83
C SER A 51 17.58 12.10 -13.10
N TYR A 52 17.96 11.98 -14.36
CA TYR A 52 19.26 12.36 -14.89
C TYR A 52 19.05 13.52 -15.86
N SER A 53 19.92 14.52 -15.80
CA SER A 53 19.97 15.62 -16.77
C SER A 53 21.36 15.70 -17.39
N ILE A 54 21.39 16.06 -18.67
CA ILE A 54 22.64 16.29 -19.41
C ILE A 54 23.43 17.41 -18.73
N GLY A 55 24.74 17.21 -18.55
CA GLY A 55 25.64 18.14 -17.87
C GLY A 55 25.52 18.17 -16.34
N SER A 56 24.68 17.31 -15.74
CA SER A 56 24.64 17.16 -14.28
C SER A 56 25.70 16.17 -13.79
N GLN A 57 26.46 16.58 -12.77
CA GLN A 57 27.34 15.68 -12.04
C GLN A 57 26.48 14.85 -11.08
N SER A 58 26.10 13.64 -11.47
CA SER A 58 25.21 12.80 -10.67
C SER A 58 25.98 12.05 -9.58
N CYS A 59 25.60 12.27 -8.32
CA CYS A 59 26.23 11.64 -7.17
C CYS A 59 25.63 10.26 -6.80
N LYS A 60 24.59 9.81 -7.51
CA LYS A 60 23.78 8.64 -7.15
C LYS A 60 24.49 7.31 -7.43
N LEU A 61 25.13 7.14 -8.59
CA LEU A 61 25.94 5.94 -8.90
C LEU A 61 27.39 6.08 -8.39
N SER A 62 27.88 7.31 -8.28
CA SER A 62 29.29 7.59 -7.97
C SER A 62 29.69 7.28 -6.53
N LYS A 63 28.77 7.41 -5.56
CA LYS A 63 29.10 7.17 -4.14
C LYS A 63 29.49 5.73 -3.79
N LYS A 64 29.06 4.74 -4.58
CA LYS A 64 29.32 3.32 -4.24
C LYS A 64 30.10 2.53 -5.29
N TRP A 65 30.16 2.96 -6.55
CA TRP A 65 30.58 2.05 -7.63
C TRP A 65 31.56 2.62 -8.67
N ILE A 66 31.39 3.86 -9.15
CA ILE A 66 32.04 4.30 -10.41
C ILE A 66 32.87 5.60 -10.27
N GLY A 67 32.85 6.27 -9.11
CA GLY A 67 33.48 7.60 -8.96
C GLY A 67 32.70 8.70 -9.70
N PRO A 68 33.13 9.98 -9.61
CA PRO A 68 32.43 11.09 -10.25
C PRO A 68 32.34 10.92 -11.77
N TYR A 69 31.22 11.26 -12.38
CA TYR A 69 31.02 11.19 -13.82
C TYR A 69 30.08 12.31 -14.31
N GLU A 70 30.15 12.62 -15.61
CA GLU A 70 29.29 13.57 -16.29
C GLU A 70 28.33 12.84 -17.24
N VAL A 71 27.04 13.21 -17.25
CA VAL A 71 26.04 12.66 -18.15
C VAL A 71 26.04 13.44 -19.46
N LEU A 72 26.44 12.79 -20.56
CA LEU A 72 26.47 13.40 -21.89
C LEU A 72 25.13 13.26 -22.62
N GLU A 73 24.47 12.11 -22.46
CA GLU A 73 23.22 11.81 -23.16
C GLU A 73 22.32 10.90 -22.31
N VAL A 74 21.02 11.19 -22.30
CA VAL A 74 19.99 10.41 -21.60
C VAL A 74 19.06 9.80 -22.64
N LEU A 75 19.12 8.49 -22.80
CA LEU A 75 18.19 7.69 -23.62
C LEU A 75 17.20 6.99 -22.68
N PRO A 76 16.02 6.54 -23.18
CA PRO A 76 14.98 5.95 -22.33
C PRO A 76 15.46 4.81 -21.41
N ASN A 77 16.41 3.99 -21.87
CA ASN A 77 16.95 2.85 -21.12
C ASN A 77 18.49 2.87 -20.96
N THR A 78 19.17 3.91 -21.45
CA THR A 78 20.64 3.95 -21.54
C THR A 78 21.18 5.35 -21.21
N LEU A 79 22.32 5.43 -20.54
CA LEU A 79 23.03 6.69 -20.29
C LEU A 79 24.41 6.64 -20.94
N LYS A 80 24.80 7.71 -21.64
CA LYS A 80 26.20 7.90 -22.04
C LYS A 80 26.90 8.76 -20.99
N LEU A 81 27.96 8.22 -20.41
CA LEU A 81 28.70 8.84 -19.32
C LEU A 81 30.14 9.13 -19.76
N LYS A 82 30.69 10.21 -19.22
CA LYS A 82 32.13 10.51 -19.25
C LYS A 82 32.67 10.40 -17.82
N LEU A 83 33.66 9.53 -17.64
CA LEU A 83 34.40 9.41 -16.38
C LEU A 83 35.39 10.57 -16.23
#